data_AF-A0A4P5SWQ6-F1
#
_entry.id   AF-A0A4P5SWQ6-F1
#
_cell.length_a   1.000
_cell.length_b   1.000
_cell.length_c   1.000
_cell.angle_alpha   90.00
_cell.angle_beta   90.00
_cell.angle_gamma   90.00
#
_symmetry.space_group_name_H-M   'P 1'
#
loop_
_entity.id
_entity.type
_entity.pdbx_description
1 polymer ?
#
loop_
_entity_poly.entity_id
_entity_poly.type
_entity_poly.pdbx_seq_one_letter_code
_entity_poly.pdbx_strand_id
1 'polypeptide(L)' 'MAGQAREKFATQVNSEILTHLRTLAQSEGRQLQALVDEALADLIEKRKQNKPRANVMAAYQASHEKFGTLYKKLAE' A
#
# COMPACT_ATOMS: atom_id res chain seq x y z
N MET A 1 -7.25 -7.35 -25.09
CA MET A 1 -6.30 -6.79 -24.12
C MET A 1 -5.23 -7.84 -23.89
N ALA A 2 -3.97 -7.57 -24.26
CA ALA A 2 -2.89 -8.55 -24.09
C ALA A 2 -2.74 -8.84 -22.60
N GLY A 3 -2.94 -10.10 -22.20
CA GLY A 3 -2.73 -10.53 -20.82
C GLY A 3 -1.27 -10.28 -20.45
N GLN A 4 -1.04 -9.53 -19.37
CA GLN A 4 0.28 -9.31 -18.82
C GLN A 4 0.97 -10.67 -18.59
N ALA A 5 2.23 -10.79 -19.00
CA ALA A 5 2.98 -12.03 -18.81
C ALA A 5 3.04 -12.36 -17.31
N ARG A 6 2.69 -13.59 -16.96
CA ARG A 6 2.74 -14.09 -15.58
C ARG A 6 3.92 -15.04 -15.45
N GLU A 7 4.73 -14.81 -14.43
CA GLU A 7 5.89 -15.64 -14.12
C GLU A 7 5.56 -16.58 -12.95
N LYS A 8 6.13 -17.78 -12.96
CA LYS A 8 5.97 -18.73 -11.86
C LYS A 8 6.76 -18.22 -10.65
N PHE A 9 6.05 -17.87 -9.59
CA PHE A 9 6.62 -17.46 -8.32
C PHE A 9 6.46 -18.58 -7.28
N ALA A 10 7.57 -19.11 -6.78
CA ALA A 10 7.58 -20.18 -5.78
C ALA A 10 8.36 -19.74 -4.53
N THR A 11 7.66 -19.54 -3.42
CA THR A 11 8.23 -19.22 -2.10
C THR A 11 7.40 -19.91 -1.02
N GLN A 12 7.96 -19.98 0.20
CA GLN A 12 7.26 -20.56 1.35
C GLN A 12 6.42 -19.50 2.05
N VAL A 13 5.26 -19.89 2.55
CA VAL A 13 4.35 -19.06 3.36
C VAL A 13 3.93 -19.87 4.58
N ASN A 14 3.65 -19.19 5.69
CA ASN A 14 3.10 -19.82 6.88
C ASN A 14 1.74 -20.51 6.55
N SER A 15 1.54 -21.71 7.08
CA SER A 15 0.36 -22.55 6.81
C SER A 15 -0.96 -21.93 7.28
N GLU A 16 -0.97 -21.21 8.40
CA GLU A 16 -2.15 -20.52 8.92
C GLU A 16 -2.53 -19.37 7.99
N ILE A 17 -1.54 -18.56 7.57
CA ILE A 17 -1.75 -17.46 6.61
C ILE A 17 -2.34 -17.99 5.30
N LEU A 18 -1.79 -19.09 4.77
CA LEU A 18 -2.29 -19.70 3.55
C LEU A 18 -3.73 -20.22 3.70
N THR A 19 -4.06 -20.77 4.85
CA THR A 19 -5.42 -21.25 5.16
C THR A 19 -6.40 -20.08 5.17
N HIS A 20 -6.09 -19.01 5.90
CA HIS A 20 -6.92 -17.81 5.93
C HIS A 20 -7.11 -17.19 4.54
N LEU A 21 -6.05 -17.11 3.75
CA LEU A 21 -6.12 -16.53 2.41
C LEU A 21 -7.00 -17.38 1.46
N ARG A 22 -6.97 -18.71 1.59
CA ARG A 22 -7.88 -19.60 0.84
C ARG A 22 -9.33 -19.42 1.26
N THR A 23 -9.60 -19.33 2.56
CA THR A 23 -10.96 -19.07 3.07
C THR A 23 -11.49 -17.74 2.56
N LEU A 24 -10.65 -16.70 2.56
CA LEU A 24 -11.01 -15.38 2.03
C LEU A 24 -11.34 -15.43 0.53
N ALA A 25 -10.48 -16.08 -0.26
CA ALA A 25 -10.72 -16.29 -1.68
C ALA A 25 -12.06 -16.99 -1.94
N GLN A 26 -12.37 -18.02 -1.14
CA GLN A 26 -13.61 -18.77 -1.25
C GLN A 26 -14.82 -17.92 -0.87
N SER A 27 -14.74 -17.13 0.21
CA SER A 27 -15.84 -16.25 0.62
C SER A 27 -16.12 -15.13 -0.38
N GLU A 28 -15.08 -14.64 -1.06
CA GLU A 28 -15.21 -13.59 -2.07
C GLU A 28 -15.54 -14.14 -3.47
N GLY A 29 -15.54 -15.48 -3.66
CA GLY A 29 -15.70 -16.10 -4.98
C GLY A 29 -14.57 -15.75 -5.95
N ARG A 30 -13.38 -15.43 -5.43
CA ARG A 30 -12.21 -14.98 -6.20
C ARG A 30 -11.15 -16.06 -6.26
N GLN A 31 -10.31 -16.00 -7.28
CA GLN A 31 -9.14 -16.86 -7.36
C GLN A 31 -8.08 -16.42 -6.35
N LEU A 32 -7.46 -17.39 -5.68
CA LEU A 32 -6.35 -17.14 -4.73
C LEU A 32 -5.25 -16.28 -5.36
N GLN A 33 -4.95 -16.51 -6.64
CA GLN A 33 -3.95 -15.74 -7.38
C GLN A 33 -4.29 -14.24 -7.43
N ALA A 34 -5.56 -13.88 -7.62
CA ALA A 34 -5.96 -12.47 -7.68
C ALA A 34 -5.72 -11.75 -6.35
N LEU A 35 -5.94 -12.43 -5.21
CA LEU A 35 -5.63 -11.88 -3.89
C LEU A 35 -4.13 -11.74 -3.64
N VAL A 36 -3.33 -12.70 -4.12
CA VAL A 36 -1.87 -12.64 -4.02
C VAL A 36 -1.32 -11.47 -4.85
N ASP A 37 -1.78 -11.33 -6.09
CA ASP A 37 -1.37 -10.24 -6.98
C ASP A 37 -1.73 -8.87 -6.36
N GLU A 38 -2.94 -8.74 -5.82
CA GLU A 38 -3.41 -7.54 -5.11
C GLU A 38 -2.53 -7.23 -3.89
N ALA A 39 -2.30 -8.21 -3.01
CA ALA A 39 -1.50 -8.02 -1.81
C ALA A 39 -0.04 -7.63 -2.11
N LEU A 40 0.56 -8.20 -3.16
CA LEU A 40 1.92 -7.86 -3.60
C LEU A 40 1.98 -6.44 -4.18
N ALA A 41 1.01 -6.06 -5.02
CA ALA A 41 0.90 -4.71 -5.56
C ALA A 41 0.73 -3.67 -4.44
N ASP A 42 -0.15 -3.96 -3.48
CA ASP A 42 -0.40 -3.12 -2.31
C ASP A 42 0.85 -2.94 -1.45
N LEU A 43 1.63 -4.00 -1.23
CA LEU A 43 2.87 -3.91 -0.49
C LEU A 43 3.89 -3.00 -1.19
N ILE A 44 4.04 -3.15 -2.51
CA ILE A 44 4.92 -2.31 -3.32
C ILE A 44 4.46 -0.86 -3.25
N GLU A 45 3.17 -0.60 -3.38
CA GLU A 45 2.63 0.75 -3.37
C GLU A 45 2.77 1.40 -1.99
N LYS A 46 2.48 0.69 -0.91
CA LYS A 46 2.74 1.15 0.47
C LYS A 46 4.22 1.51 0.67
N ARG A 47 5.15 0.72 0.12
CA ARG A 47 6.59 1.00 0.20
C ARG A 47 7.03 2.18 -0.67
N LYS A 48 6.36 2.42 -1.81
CA LYS A 48 6.59 3.60 -2.65
C LYS A 48 6.04 4.87 -2.01
N GLN A 49 4.85 4.80 -1.42
CA GLN A 49 4.13 5.93 -0.82
C GLN A 49 4.61 6.28 0.60
N ASN A 50 5.21 5.34 1.33
CA ASN A 50 5.88 5.63 2.62
C ASN A 50 7.14 6.51 2.47
N LYS A 51 7.53 6.88 1.25
CA LYS A 51 8.41 8.02 1.02
C LYS A 51 7.55 9.26 0.91
N PRO A 52 7.64 10.22 1.86
CA PRO A 52 6.94 11.49 1.72
C PRO A 52 7.23 12.08 0.36
N ARG A 53 6.19 12.31 -0.45
CA ARG A 53 6.35 12.87 -1.79
C ARG A 53 7.06 14.22 -1.64
N ALA A 54 8.22 14.39 -2.29
CA ALA A 54 9.09 15.54 -2.07
C ALA A 54 8.37 16.89 -2.32
N ASN A 55 7.47 16.94 -3.30
CA ASN A 55 6.65 18.13 -3.58
C ASN A 55 5.62 18.44 -2.47
N VAL A 56 5.02 17.41 -1.87
CA VAL A 56 4.07 17.57 -0.76
C VAL A 56 4.81 18.04 0.49
N MET A 57 5.98 17.47 0.78
CA MET A 57 6.83 17.94 1.89
C MET A 57 7.34 19.36 1.67
N ALA A 58 7.70 19.74 0.45
CA ALA A 58 8.09 21.11 0.14
C ALA A 58 6.93 22.10 0.36
N ALA A 59 5.71 21.76 -0.10
CA ALA A 59 4.53 22.59 0.13
C ALA A 59 4.15 22.67 1.62
N TYR A 60 4.29 21.56 2.34
CA TYR A 60 4.09 21.49 3.78
C TYR A 60 5.09 22.40 4.54
N GLN A 61 6.38 22.32 4.21
CA GLN A 61 7.43 23.17 4.79
C GLN A 61 7.14 24.66 4.54
N ALA A 62 6.84 25.04 3.29
CA ALA A 62 6.53 26.42 2.92
C ALA A 62 5.26 26.96 3.63
N SER A 63 4.25 26.10 3.83
CA SER A 63 3.06 26.45 4.61
C SER A 63 3.39 26.68 6.07
N HIS A 64 4.25 25.84 6.66
CA HIS A 64 4.66 25.97 8.06
C HIS A 64 5.51 27.23 8.31
N GLU A 65 6.39 27.61 7.37
CA GLU A 65 7.12 28.87 7.43
C GLU A 65 6.18 30.09 7.35
N LYS A 66 5.21 30.05 6.44
CA LYS A 66 4.28 31.17 6.21
C LYS A 66 3.24 31.34 7.32
N PHE A 67 2.76 30.24 7.88
CA PHE A 67 1.64 30.23 8.83
C PHE A 67 2.04 29.75 10.23
N GLY A 68 3.33 29.68 10.53
CA GLY A 68 3.84 29.17 11.82
C GLY A 68 3.24 29.89 13.04
N THR A 69 2.97 31.19 12.93
CA THR A 69 2.32 31.97 13.99
C THR A 69 0.85 31.57 14.20
N LEU A 70 0.14 31.20 13.13
CA LEU A 70 -1.24 30.71 13.19
C LEU A 70 -1.31 29.30 13.75
N TYR A 71 -0.43 28.41 13.30
CA TYR A 71 -0.34 27.05 13.84
C TYR A 71 0.01 27.04 15.33
N LYS A 72 0.91 27.95 15.77
CA LYS A 72 1.24 28.10 17.19
C LYS A 72 0.03 28.52 18.03
N LYS A 73 -0.78 29.47 17.55
CA LYS A 73 -2.00 29.95 18.24
C LYS A 73 -3.14 28.93 18.27
N LEU A 74 -3.19 28.00 17.31
CA LEU A 74 -4.20 26.94 17.26
C LEU A 74 -3.84 25.73 18.14
N ALA A 75 -2.58 25.63 18.56
CA ALA A 75 -2.07 24.56 19.42
C ALA A 75 -2.02 24.93 20.91
N GLU A 76 -2.36 26.18 21.24
CA GLU A 76 -2.60 26.70 22.60
C GLU A 76 -4.07 26.50 22.98
#